data_AF-A0A9D7DES7-F1
#
_entry.id   AF-A0A9D7DES7-F1
#
_cell.length_a   1.000
_cell.length_b   1.000
_cell.length_c   1.000
_cell.angle_alpha   90.00
_cell.angle_beta   90.00
_cell.angle_gamma   90.00
#
_symmetry.space_group_name_H-M   'P 1'
#
loop_
_entity.id
_entity.type
_entity.pdbx_description
1 polymer ?
#
loop_
_entity_poly.entity_id
_entity_poly.type
_entity_poly.pdbx_seq_one_letter_code
_entity_poly.pdbx_strand_id
1 'polypeptide(L)'
;MSRYYLHKQKVRAAKCGNVDEMLWVDHSSYFGPDRRRKPGGMRIRERRRYDYAGNAPPLNTALRQLRMRIIEAQGPGAAALSDRAQGVAMLAVSYGEHDAAHELSAFAAVALRGRNGDVRPALYKELDRVHALMHDAYH
;
A
#
# COMPACT_ATOMS: atom_id res chain seq x y z
N MET A 1 0.94 27.58 40.48
CA MET A 1 0.80 27.93 39.04
C MET A 1 1.68 26.99 38.21
N SER A 2 1.11 25.89 37.71
CA SER A 2 1.85 24.85 37.00
C SER A 2 1.79 25.09 35.48
N ARG A 3 2.94 25.37 34.84
CA ARG A 3 3.06 25.55 33.39
C ARG A 3 3.39 24.20 32.74
N TYR A 4 2.39 23.57 32.13
CA TYR A 4 2.62 22.40 31.28
C TYR A 4 3.23 22.86 29.95
N TYR A 5 4.51 22.55 29.74
CA TYR A 5 5.14 22.66 28.42
C TYR A 5 4.65 21.53 27.53
N LEU A 6 3.78 21.86 26.57
CA LEU A 6 3.37 20.95 25.50
C LEU A 6 4.55 20.79 24.52
N HIS A 7 5.28 19.69 24.63
CA HIS A 7 6.32 19.31 23.68
C HIS A 7 5.63 18.93 22.35
N LYS A 8 5.57 19.84 21.38
CA LYS A 8 5.19 19.51 20.00
C LYS A 8 6.28 18.61 19.42
N GLN A 9 6.05 17.30 19.46
CA GLN A 9 6.86 16.33 18.72
C GLN A 9 6.74 16.65 17.23
N LYS A 10 7.83 17.19 16.67
CA LYS A 10 7.99 17.39 15.23
C LYS A 10 8.15 16.01 14.60
N VAL A 11 7.04 15.41 14.17
CA VAL A 11 7.05 14.17 13.39
C VAL A 11 7.92 14.45 12.17
N ARG A 12 9.11 13.85 12.13
CA ARG A 12 9.96 13.90 10.94
C ARG A 12 9.18 13.19 9.85
N ALA A 13 8.61 13.97 8.92
CA ALA A 13 8.07 13.45 7.68
C ALA A 13 9.14 12.54 7.10
N ALA A 14 8.86 11.24 7.05
CA ALA A 14 9.72 10.28 6.39
C ALA A 14 9.91 10.83 4.97
N LYS A 15 11.16 11.09 4.57
CA LYS A 15 11.47 11.39 3.17
C LYS A 15 10.87 10.24 2.34
N CYS A 16 9.77 10.49 1.65
CA CYS A 16 9.32 9.63 0.58
C CYS A 16 10.48 9.62 -0.43
N GLY A 17 11.17 8.50 -0.55
CA GLY A 17 12.18 8.35 -1.59
C GLY A 17 11.51 8.56 -2.95
N ASN A 18 12.23 9.12 -3.92
CA ASN A 18 11.74 9.14 -5.29
C ASN A 18 11.35 7.71 -5.69
N VAL A 19 10.16 7.56 -6.28
CA VAL A 19 9.61 6.26 -6.71
C VAL A 19 10.60 5.50 -7.59
N ASP A 20 11.33 6.23 -8.43
CA ASP A 20 12.36 5.71 -9.34
C ASP A 20 13.62 5.18 -8.64
N GLU A 21 13.92 5.62 -7.42
CA GLU A 21 15.10 5.16 -6.66
C GLU A 21 14.78 4.00 -5.72
N MET A 22 13.51 3.77 -5.42
CA MET A 22 13.07 2.76 -4.46
C MET A 22 12.60 1.50 -5.18
N LEU A 23 13.28 0.37 -4.96
CA LEU A 23 12.79 -0.91 -5.46
C LEU A 23 11.51 -1.32 -4.73
N TRP A 24 10.58 -1.93 -5.46
CA TRP A 24 9.29 -2.44 -5.00
C TRP A 24 9.23 -3.95 -5.15
N VAL A 25 8.67 -4.62 -4.15
CA VAL A 25 8.41 -6.05 -4.21
C VAL A 25 6.94 -6.25 -4.56
N ASP A 26 6.69 -6.92 -5.68
CA ASP A 26 5.36 -7.39 -6.08
C ASP A 26 5.30 -8.92 -5.95
N HIS A 27 4.83 -9.40 -4.79
CA HIS A 27 4.66 -10.82 -4.52
C HIS A 27 3.23 -11.09 -4.02
N SER A 28 2.80 -12.36 -4.07
CA SER A 28 1.47 -12.78 -3.59
C SER A 28 1.28 -12.49 -2.10
N SER A 29 2.33 -12.68 -1.30
CA SER A 29 2.37 -12.51 0.16
C SER A 29 2.83 -11.13 0.64
N TYR A 30 3.35 -10.27 -0.24
CA TYR A 30 3.82 -8.94 0.13
C TYR A 30 3.81 -8.02 -1.09
N PHE A 31 3.26 -6.82 -0.91
CA PHE A 31 3.29 -5.75 -1.89
C PHE A 31 3.73 -4.47 -1.19
N GLY A 32 4.86 -3.90 -1.60
CA GLY A 32 5.40 -2.71 -0.95
C GLY A 32 6.86 -2.44 -1.27
N PRO A 33 7.41 -1.34 -0.73
CA PRO A 33 8.81 -1.00 -0.91
C PRO A 33 9.73 -2.10 -0.40
N ASP A 34 10.84 -2.33 -1.11
CA ASP A 34 11.89 -3.22 -0.65
C ASP A 34 12.59 -2.61 0.57
N ARG A 35 12.32 -3.22 1.73
CA ARG A 35 12.91 -2.81 3.02
C ARG A 35 14.28 -3.44 3.25
N ARG A 36 14.82 -4.21 2.30
CA ARG A 36 16.16 -4.80 2.36
C ARG A 36 17.23 -3.72 2.13
N ARG A 37 17.26 -2.70 2.98
CA ARG A 37 18.32 -1.68 2.99
C ARG A 37 19.62 -2.29 3.48
N LYS A 38 20.45 -2.80 2.56
CA LYS A 38 21.91 -2.76 2.69
C LYS A 38 22.53 -2.50 1.32
N PRO A 39 23.16 -1.32 1.09
CA PRO A 39 24.02 -1.14 -0.05
C PRO A 39 25.26 -2.03 0.14
N GLY A 40 25.60 -2.86 -0.85
CA GLY A 40 26.94 -3.42 -1.00
C GLY A 40 27.39 -4.51 -0.02
N GLY A 41 26.48 -5.18 0.70
CA GLY A 41 26.85 -6.39 1.46
C GLY A 41 26.70 -7.63 0.58
N MET A 42 27.80 -8.31 0.24
CA MET A 42 27.77 -9.59 -0.46
C MET A 42 26.77 -10.54 0.24
N ARG A 43 25.71 -10.94 -0.46
CA ARG A 43 24.62 -11.82 0.03
C ARG A 43 25.10 -13.28 0.16
N ILE A 44 26.13 -13.51 0.97
CA ILE A 44 26.67 -14.86 1.19
C ILE A 44 25.63 -15.66 2.00
N ARG A 45 25.05 -16.72 1.40
CA ARG A 45 24.00 -17.60 1.96
C ARG A 45 22.56 -17.02 1.99
N GLU A 46 22.21 -16.09 1.12
CA GLU A 46 20.79 -15.70 0.96
C GLU A 46 19.98 -16.88 0.37
N ARG A 47 19.07 -17.46 1.16
CA ARG A 47 18.21 -18.62 0.77
C ARG A 47 17.08 -18.25 -0.21
N ARG A 48 16.92 -16.98 -0.55
CA ARG A 48 15.84 -16.49 -1.43
C ARG A 48 16.25 -16.72 -2.88
N ARG A 49 15.58 -17.65 -3.57
CA ARG A 49 15.91 -18.08 -4.93
C ARG A 49 15.68 -17.01 -6.01
N TYR A 50 14.88 -15.97 -5.73
CA TYR A 50 14.49 -14.96 -6.71
C TYR A 50 14.50 -13.56 -6.10
N ASP A 51 15.05 -12.60 -6.84
CA ASP A 51 14.89 -11.17 -6.53
C ASP A 51 13.57 -10.69 -7.16
N TYR A 52 12.55 -10.53 -6.32
CA TYR A 52 11.24 -10.01 -6.74
C TYR A 52 11.17 -8.48 -6.61
N ALA A 53 12.30 -7.83 -6.30
CA ALA A 53 12.39 -6.38 -6.20
C ALA A 53 12.65 -5.78 -7.59
N GLY A 54 11.77 -4.88 -8.04
CA GLY A 54 11.87 -4.19 -9.32
C GLY A 54 11.43 -2.74 -9.21
N ASN A 55 11.24 -2.07 -10.35
CA ASN A 55 10.69 -0.72 -10.35
C ASN A 55 9.26 -0.70 -9.81
N ALA A 56 8.85 0.45 -9.26
CA ALA A 56 7.48 0.62 -8.81
C ALA A 56 6.50 0.39 -9.97
N PRO A 57 5.44 -0.42 -9.76
CA PRO A 57 4.41 -0.54 -10.77
C PRO A 57 3.65 0.80 -10.89
N PRO A 58 3.15 1.16 -12.09
CA PRO A 58 2.23 2.27 -12.22
C PRO A 58 1.02 2.10 -11.30
N LEU A 59 0.57 3.18 -10.66
CA LEU A 59 -0.54 3.15 -9.70
C LEU A 59 -1.82 2.52 -10.29
N ASN A 60 -2.14 2.84 -11.55
CA ASN A 60 -3.26 2.24 -12.28
C ASN A 60 -3.15 0.72 -12.43
N THR A 61 -1.95 0.20 -12.66
CA THR A 61 -1.70 -1.25 -12.73
C THR A 61 -1.94 -1.90 -11.37
N ALA A 62 -1.44 -1.29 -10.30
CA ALA A 62 -1.61 -1.78 -8.95
C ALA A 62 -3.10 -1.80 -8.53
N LEU A 63 -3.86 -0.77 -8.88
CA LEU A 63 -5.31 -0.71 -8.64
C LEU A 63 -6.09 -1.77 -9.41
N ARG A 64 -5.74 -2.00 -10.69
CA ARG A 64 -6.36 -3.06 -11.49
C ARG A 64 -6.12 -4.44 -10.87
N GLN A 65 -4.89 -4.71 -10.42
CA GLN A 65 -4.58 -5.95 -9.70
C GLN A 65 -5.34 -6.07 -8.37
N LEU A 66 -5.48 -4.95 -7.64
CA LEU A 66 -6.25 -4.91 -6.40
C LEU A 66 -7.72 -5.24 -6.64
N ARG A 67 -8.32 -4.72 -7.73
CA ARG A 67 -9.69 -5.03 -8.15
C ARG A 67 -9.93 -6.51 -8.36
N MET A 68 -9.01 -7.18 -9.06
CA MET A 68 -9.12 -8.62 -9.33
C MET A 68 -9.09 -9.46 -8.05
N ARG A 69 -8.35 -9.01 -7.04
CA ARG A 69 -8.21 -9.70 -5.75
C ARG A 69 -9.39 -9.50 -4.79
N ILE A 70 -10.35 -8.62 -5.10
CA ILE A 70 -11.59 -8.49 -4.32
C ILE A 70 -12.36 -9.83 -4.31
N ILE A 71 -12.25 -10.63 -5.37
CA ILE A 71 -12.90 -11.94 -5.46
C ILE A 71 -12.45 -12.88 -4.32
N GLU A 72 -11.20 -12.71 -3.87
CA GLU A 72 -10.57 -13.50 -2.80
C GLU A 72 -10.82 -12.92 -1.39
N ALA A 73 -11.60 -11.82 -1.28
CA ALA A 73 -11.79 -11.05 -0.04
C ALA A 73 -12.73 -11.72 1.00
N GLN A 74 -12.54 -13.01 1.28
CA GLN A 74 -13.29 -13.75 2.30
C GLN A 74 -12.35 -14.45 3.27
N GLY A 75 -12.73 -14.46 4.56
CA GLY A 75 -11.96 -15.14 5.61
C GLY A 75 -10.48 -14.73 5.63
N PRO A 76 -9.51 -15.66 5.49
CA PRO A 76 -8.09 -15.32 5.48
C PRO A 76 -7.67 -14.45 4.28
N GLY A 77 -8.38 -14.52 3.14
CA GLY A 77 -8.09 -13.71 1.96
C GLY A 77 -8.41 -12.23 2.13
N ALA A 78 -9.35 -11.90 3.04
CA ALA A 78 -9.67 -10.51 3.40
C ALA A 78 -8.47 -9.79 4.08
N ALA A 79 -7.69 -10.53 4.88
CA ALA A 79 -6.46 -10.01 5.47
C ALA A 79 -5.37 -9.75 4.42
N ALA A 80 -5.15 -10.69 3.51
CA ALA A 80 -4.18 -10.53 2.43
C ALA A 80 -4.54 -9.38 1.49
N LEU A 81 -5.84 -9.16 1.23
CA LEU A 81 -6.32 -8.02 0.47
C LEU A 81 -6.07 -6.70 1.21
N SER A 82 -6.34 -6.65 2.52
CA SER A 82 -6.04 -5.47 3.36
C SER A 82 -4.55 -5.13 3.32
N ASP A 83 -3.67 -6.11 3.50
CA ASP A 83 -2.21 -5.89 3.48
C ASP A 83 -1.75 -5.37 2.12
N ARG A 84 -2.27 -5.92 1.03
CA ARG A 84 -1.97 -5.43 -0.32
C ARG A 84 -2.52 -4.03 -0.55
N ALA A 85 -3.73 -3.72 -0.10
CA ALA A 85 -4.32 -2.39 -0.22
C ALA A 85 -3.49 -1.32 0.53
N GLN A 86 -2.96 -1.64 1.71
CA GLN A 86 -1.98 -0.77 2.40
C GLN A 86 -0.71 -0.56 1.57
N GLY A 87 -0.24 -1.61 0.90
CA GLY A 87 0.86 -1.51 -0.06
C GLY A 87 0.57 -0.56 -1.22
N VAL A 88 -0.64 -0.60 -1.80
CA VAL A 88 -1.06 0.31 -2.86
C VAL A 88 -1.24 1.74 -2.33
N ALA A 89 -1.72 1.92 -1.09
CA ALA A 89 -1.78 3.23 -0.45
C ALA A 89 -0.39 3.86 -0.32
N MET A 90 0.62 3.09 0.11
CA MET A 90 2.02 3.55 0.14
C MET A 90 2.53 3.91 -1.26
N LEU A 91 2.11 3.17 -2.28
CA LEU A 91 2.47 3.45 -3.68
C LEU A 91 1.88 4.78 -4.12
N ALA A 92 0.60 5.02 -3.82
CA ALA A 92 -0.06 6.30 -4.09
C ALA A 92 0.65 7.47 -3.39
N VAL A 93 1.03 7.33 -2.12
CA VAL A 93 1.85 8.34 -1.41
C VAL A 93 3.16 8.61 -2.14
N SER A 94 3.81 7.56 -2.65
CA SER A 94 5.09 7.71 -3.36
C SER A 94 4.94 8.47 -4.69
N TYR A 95 3.79 8.33 -5.36
CA TYR A 95 3.43 9.10 -6.56
C TYR A 95 2.88 10.51 -6.25
N GLY A 96 2.71 10.89 -4.98
CA GLY A 96 2.13 12.18 -4.58
C GLY A 96 0.58 12.20 -4.54
N GLU A 97 -0.06 11.06 -4.80
CA GLU A 97 -1.51 10.90 -4.83
C GLU A 97 -2.08 10.69 -3.41
N HIS A 98 -2.08 11.76 -2.61
CA HIS A 98 -2.42 11.70 -1.19
C HIS A 98 -3.90 11.38 -0.92
N ASP A 99 -4.82 11.88 -1.75
CA ASP A 99 -6.26 11.60 -1.61
C ASP A 99 -6.56 10.14 -1.94
N ALA A 100 -6.00 9.62 -3.04
CA ALA A 100 -6.10 8.20 -3.37
C ALA A 100 -5.48 7.31 -2.29
N ALA A 101 -4.35 7.72 -1.71
CA ALA A 101 -3.73 6.99 -0.60
C ALA A 101 -4.64 6.93 0.63
N HIS A 102 -5.30 8.03 0.99
CA HIS A 102 -6.23 8.08 2.12
C HIS A 102 -7.41 7.10 1.92
N GLU A 103 -8.04 7.14 0.75
CA GLU A 103 -9.14 6.25 0.42
C GLU A 103 -8.71 4.78 0.36
N LEU A 104 -7.51 4.49 -0.14
CA LEU A 104 -6.94 3.13 -0.14
C LEU A 104 -6.65 2.62 1.27
N SER A 105 -6.19 3.48 2.18
CA SER A 105 -6.02 3.13 3.59
C SER A 105 -7.37 2.85 4.27
N ALA A 106 -8.42 3.62 3.94
CA ALA A 106 -9.78 3.35 4.42
C ALA A 106 -10.34 2.03 3.86
N PHE A 107 -10.15 1.78 2.55
CA PHE A 107 -10.50 0.51 1.90
C PHE A 107 -9.83 -0.68 2.60
N ALA A 108 -8.54 -0.58 2.91
CA ALA A 108 -7.83 -1.65 3.62
C ALA A 108 -8.43 -1.93 5.00
N ALA A 109 -8.84 -0.89 5.74
CA ALA A 109 -9.51 -1.06 7.02
C ALA A 109 -10.86 -1.76 6.89
N VAL A 110 -11.62 -1.50 5.81
CA VAL A 110 -12.87 -2.22 5.50
C VAL A 110 -12.59 -3.68 5.15
N ALA A 111 -11.59 -3.93 4.30
CA ALA A 111 -11.19 -5.29 3.92
C ALA A 111 -10.81 -6.13 5.16
N LEU A 112 -10.07 -5.55 6.11
CA LEU A 112 -9.69 -6.26 7.34
C LEU A 112 -10.90 -6.69 8.19
N ARG A 113 -11.99 -5.90 8.19
CA ARG A 113 -13.25 -6.25 8.88
C ARG A 113 -13.96 -7.44 8.22
N GLY A 114 -13.68 -7.70 6.94
CA GLY A 114 -14.16 -8.86 6.18
C GLY A 114 -13.63 -10.22 6.63
N ARG A 115 -12.78 -10.26 7.66
CA ARG A 115 -12.43 -11.54 8.31
C ARG A 115 -13.64 -12.29 8.86
N ASN A 116 -14.71 -11.57 9.21
CA ASN A 116 -15.90 -12.12 9.88
C ASN A 116 -17.15 -12.18 8.98
N GLY A 117 -17.05 -11.85 7.68
CA GLY A 117 -18.20 -11.84 6.77
C GLY A 117 -17.85 -11.41 5.34
N ASP A 118 -18.80 -11.55 4.42
CA ASP A 118 -18.62 -11.15 3.02
C ASP A 118 -18.67 -9.62 2.87
N VAL A 119 -17.53 -9.02 2.56
CA VAL A 119 -17.38 -7.56 2.36
C VAL A 119 -17.25 -7.17 0.89
N ARG A 120 -17.31 -8.14 -0.04
CA ARG A 120 -17.08 -7.89 -1.47
C ARG A 120 -17.98 -6.78 -2.06
N PRO A 121 -19.30 -6.71 -1.75
CA PRO A 121 -20.15 -5.65 -2.28
C PRO A 121 -19.70 -4.25 -1.84
N ALA A 122 -19.29 -4.10 -0.58
CA ALA A 122 -18.79 -2.83 -0.04
C ALA A 122 -17.44 -2.46 -0.67
N LEU A 123 -16.53 -3.43 -0.84
CA LEU A 123 -15.22 -3.22 -1.42
C LEU A 123 -15.28 -2.78 -2.89
N TYR A 124 -16.19 -3.34 -3.70
CA TYR A 124 -16.36 -2.88 -5.08
C TYR A 124 -16.75 -1.40 -5.15
N LYS A 125 -17.70 -0.97 -4.31
CA LYS A 125 -18.16 0.42 -4.26
C LYS A 125 -17.04 1.39 -3.86
N GLU A 126 -16.24 1.04 -2.85
CA GLU A 126 -15.13 1.89 -2.41
C GLU A 126 -14.00 1.95 -3.45
N LEU A 127 -13.70 0.84 -4.14
CA LEU A 127 -12.67 0.85 -5.18
C LEU A 127 -13.09 1.68 -6.41
N ASP A 128 -14.38 1.65 -6.78
CA ASP A 128 -14.89 2.49 -7.86
C ASP A 128 -14.76 3.99 -7.53
N ARG A 129 -14.93 4.39 -6.25
CA ARG A 129 -14.68 5.77 -5.81
C ARG A 129 -13.20 6.16 -5.93
N VAL A 130 -12.29 5.30 -5.48
CA VAL A 130 -10.84 5.54 -5.64
C VAL A 130 -10.48 5.74 -7.11
N HIS A 131 -11.08 4.94 -8.00
CA HIS A 131 -10.83 5.03 -9.44
C HIS A 131 -11.38 6.34 -10.04
N ALA A 132 -12.56 6.79 -9.61
CA ALA A 132 -13.13 8.06 -10.03
C ALA A 132 -12.24 9.26 -9.63
N LEU A 133 -11.77 9.29 -8.37
CA LEU A 133 -10.88 10.35 -7.88
C LEU A 133 -9.58 10.44 -8.70
N MET A 134 -9.02 9.28 -9.08
CA MET A 134 -7.84 9.25 -9.92
C MET A 134 -8.10 9.73 -11.36
N HIS A 135 -9.29 9.48 -11.90
CA HIS A 135 -9.61 9.94 -13.24
C HIS A 135 -9.87 11.46 -13.27
N ASP A 136 -10.45 12.01 -12.21
CA ASP A 136 -10.70 13.46 -12.08
C ASP A 136 -9.42 14.26 -11.84
N ALA A 137 -8.39 13.66 -11.21
CA ALA A 137 -7.08 14.30 -11.00
C ALA A 137 -6.24 14.46 -12.30
N TYR A 138 -6.60 13.77 -13.38
CA TYR A 138 -5.90 13.79 -14.67
C TYR A 138 -6.58 14.67 -15.74
N HIS A 139 -7.60 15.45 -15.37
CA HIS A 139 -8.29 16.43 -16.23
C HIS A 139 -8.09 17.86 -15.73
#